data_AF-A0A354Z147-F1
#
_entry.id   AF-A0A354Z147-F1
#
_cell.length_a   1.000
_cell.length_b   1.000
_cell.length_c   1.000
_cell.angle_alpha   90.00
_cell.angle_beta   90.00
_cell.angle_gamma   90.00
#
_symmetry.space_group_name_H-M   'P 1'
#
loop_
_entity.id
_entity.type
_entity.pdbx_description
1 polymer ?
#
loop_
_entity_poly.entity_id
_entity_poly.type
_entity_poly.pdbx_seq_one_letter_code
_entity_poly.pdbx_strand_id
1 'polypeptide(L)'
;MLTEQRLHVYSLALTEPRIRLVQNRKGQWNFASLGATPTAAPAEPIDLTAIAIESIRVADGQVSIQRAGRPERLYRGLSLQLDDLAPGVATPFRIAVQPASGGRLVLSGEAGPFDPGALTATPVTARVELAGVDLARLSQEMEADDSGLSGIAGFDSDLRIADGRLSSTGEIEIAGLRLIESGAAASQPARIRYALDYGLQEQRGRVQDGRLVIGEADLSLTGRFDLRGNSPRLDMVLEGREVPVDGLQALLPMLAIALPEDSRLAGGHASARLHLSGPSDALVIAGPVALRDSRLVGFGIGERLGAAMAIAGLRAPADTVLRSADSDLRIDASGVALSAIRAEIAEFGRLEGDGRISPEQMLDFRFVARLAEEAIADSGLGGRFGAALETALRRGSSDGIAFKVAGSATEPSFSVDQRSLAKLGAGALLGAALAGSSADGQPAEGESTPPTDLRSTTDALKQKAVESLFKRLGGRQKTQDDSADEEAEGDEGGG
;
A
#
# COMPACT_ATOMS: atom_id res chain seq x y z
N MET A 1 47.84 51.57 -30.40
CA MET A 1 46.68 51.09 -29.62
C MET A 1 46.48 49.64 -30.01
N LEU A 2 46.77 48.69 -29.12
CA LEU A 2 46.55 47.28 -29.42
C LEU A 2 45.07 46.96 -29.27
N THR A 3 44.48 46.51 -30.37
CA THR A 3 43.16 45.88 -30.50
C THR A 3 43.09 44.62 -29.63
N GLU A 4 42.08 44.49 -28.77
CA GLU A 4 41.71 43.22 -28.15
C GLU A 4 41.42 42.20 -29.26
N GLN A 5 42.24 41.15 -29.37
CA GLN A 5 41.98 40.05 -30.30
C GLN A 5 41.03 39.07 -29.61
N ARG A 6 39.74 39.12 -29.98
CA ARG A 6 38.75 38.13 -29.55
C ARG A 6 38.57 37.07 -30.63
N LEU A 7 38.65 35.80 -30.24
CA LEU A 7 38.39 34.68 -31.13
C LEU A 7 36.87 34.43 -31.14
N HIS A 8 36.25 34.71 -32.29
CA HIS A 8 34.83 34.43 -32.50
C HIS A 8 34.67 33.15 -33.32
N VAL A 9 34.01 32.15 -32.75
CA VAL A 9 33.73 30.87 -33.42
C VAL A 9 32.25 30.83 -33.78
N TYR A 10 31.92 30.79 -35.07
CA TYR A 10 30.52 30.75 -35.54
C TYR A 10 29.83 29.42 -35.22
N SER A 11 30.51 28.30 -35.42
CA SER A 11 29.91 26.99 -35.18
C SER A 11 30.95 25.93 -34.84
N LEU A 12 30.65 25.10 -33.85
CA LEU A 12 31.38 23.87 -33.54
C LEU A 12 30.42 22.68 -33.61
N ALA A 13 30.65 21.77 -34.56
CA ALA A 13 29.85 20.55 -34.71
C ALA A 13 30.69 19.33 -34.33
N LEU A 14 30.20 18.55 -33.38
CA LEU A 14 30.80 17.30 -32.91
C LEU A 14 29.88 16.14 -33.28
N THR A 15 30.39 15.18 -34.06
CA THR A 15 29.65 13.97 -34.45
C THR A 15 30.22 12.79 -33.68
N GLU A 16 29.36 12.04 -33.01
CA GLU A 16 29.70 10.87 -32.18
C GLU A 16 30.79 11.14 -31.12
N PRO A 17 30.81 12.30 -30.41
CA PRO A 17 31.81 12.53 -29.38
C PRO A 17 31.63 11.55 -28.23
N ARG A 18 32.76 11.18 -27.60
CA ARG A 18 32.78 10.34 -26.41
C ARG A 18 33.27 11.16 -25.22
N ILE A 19 32.40 11.39 -24.25
CA ILE A 19 32.68 12.16 -23.05
C ILE A 19 32.74 11.21 -21.86
N ARG A 20 33.79 11.31 -21.05
CA ARG A 20 33.93 10.53 -19.83
C ARG A 20 33.98 11.46 -18.62
N LEU A 21 32.95 11.37 -17.78
CA LEU A 21 32.80 12.14 -16.54
C LEU A 21 33.16 11.24 -15.36
N VAL A 22 34.20 11.60 -14.63
CA VAL A 22 34.71 10.81 -13.50
C VAL A 22 34.72 11.67 -12.23
N GLN A 23 34.10 11.16 -11.17
CA GLN A 23 34.13 11.76 -9.85
C GLN A 23 35.04 10.96 -8.91
N ASN A 24 36.03 11.62 -8.32
CA ASN A 24 36.95 10.98 -7.38
C ASN A 24 36.32 10.77 -5.99
N ARG A 25 37.04 10.10 -5.07
CA ARG A 25 36.57 9.86 -3.68
C ARG A 25 36.34 11.13 -2.86
N LYS A 26 36.90 12.27 -3.27
CA LYS A 26 36.69 13.59 -2.65
C LYS A 26 35.48 14.33 -3.25
N GLY A 27 34.72 13.70 -4.16
CA GLY A 27 33.58 14.32 -4.83
C GLY A 27 33.96 15.27 -5.97
N GLN A 28 35.24 15.37 -6.34
CA GLN A 28 35.69 16.27 -7.39
C GLN A 28 35.56 15.61 -8.76
N TRP A 29 34.96 16.32 -9.70
CA TRP A 29 34.82 15.90 -11.08
C TRP A 29 36.07 16.21 -11.91
N ASN A 30 36.38 15.37 -12.89
CA ASN A 30 37.51 15.56 -13.81
C ASN A 30 37.41 16.82 -14.68
N PHE A 31 36.23 17.42 -14.81
CA PHE A 31 36.03 18.70 -15.50
C PHE A 31 36.10 19.92 -14.59
N ALA A 32 36.18 19.75 -13.25
CA ALA A 32 36.10 20.86 -12.30
C ALA A 32 37.26 21.86 -12.42
N SER A 33 38.38 21.46 -13.02
CA SER A 33 39.54 22.31 -13.29
C SER A 33 39.64 22.82 -14.73
N LEU A 34 38.64 22.55 -15.59
CA LEU A 34 38.65 23.10 -16.95
C LEU A 34 38.53 24.63 -16.85
N GLY A 35 39.51 25.35 -17.41
CA GLY A 35 39.56 26.81 -17.35
C GLY A 35 40.21 27.40 -16.10
N ALA A 36 40.65 26.59 -15.13
CA ALA A 36 41.51 27.06 -14.06
C ALA A 36 42.93 27.33 -14.58
N THR A 37 43.58 28.40 -14.10
CA THR A 37 44.94 28.75 -14.49
C THR A 37 45.92 27.63 -14.08
N PRO A 38 46.68 27.04 -15.01
CA PRO A 38 47.66 26.01 -14.68
C PRO A 38 48.70 26.57 -13.70
N THR A 39 49.00 25.83 -12.63
CA THR A 39 50.00 26.23 -11.61
C THR A 39 51.45 25.98 -12.07
N ALA A 40 51.66 25.52 -13.30
CA ALA A 40 52.98 25.29 -13.90
C ALA A 40 53.15 26.16 -15.15
N ALA A 41 54.28 26.88 -15.26
CA ALA A 41 54.58 27.84 -16.34
C ALA A 41 55.72 27.35 -17.26
N PRO A 42 55.80 27.79 -18.54
CA PRO A 42 54.72 28.33 -19.38
C PRO A 42 54.65 27.69 -20.79
N ALA A 43 53.43 27.34 -21.20
CA ALA A 43 52.95 27.71 -22.53
C ALA A 43 52.03 28.92 -22.32
N GLU A 44 52.00 29.88 -23.25
CA GLU A 44 51.19 31.10 -23.12
C GLU A 44 49.77 30.77 -22.61
N PRO A 45 49.26 31.49 -21.58
CA PRO A 45 47.91 31.27 -21.10
C PRO A 45 46.94 31.57 -22.24
N ILE A 46 46.19 30.57 -22.70
CA ILE A 46 45.03 30.81 -23.55
C ILE A 46 44.01 31.55 -22.69
N ASP A 47 43.77 32.82 -23.00
CA ASP A 47 42.73 33.60 -22.34
C ASP A 47 41.36 33.14 -22.85
N LEU A 48 40.76 32.20 -22.11
CA LEU A 48 39.41 31.70 -22.38
C LEU A 48 38.34 32.79 -22.22
N THR A 49 38.66 33.93 -21.58
CA THR A 49 37.74 35.08 -21.48
C THR A 49 37.67 35.90 -22.78
N ALA A 50 38.48 35.58 -23.79
CA ALA A 50 38.44 36.20 -25.12
C ALA A 50 37.73 35.34 -26.19
N ILE A 51 37.15 34.19 -25.82
CA ILE A 51 36.48 33.26 -26.74
C ILE A 51 34.97 33.39 -26.62
N ALA A 52 34.30 33.62 -27.75
CA ALA A 52 32.85 33.52 -27.88
C ALA A 52 32.51 32.49 -28.95
N ILE A 53 31.53 31.62 -28.68
CA ILE A 53 31.06 30.58 -29.59
C ILE A 53 29.56 30.75 -29.80
N GLU A 54 29.16 31.02 -31.04
CA GLU A 54 27.76 31.29 -31.38
C GLU A 54 26.89 30.03 -31.35
N SER A 55 27.40 28.87 -31.81
CA SER A 55 26.66 27.61 -31.71
C SER A 55 27.56 26.40 -31.55
N ILE A 56 27.22 25.52 -30.60
CA ILE A 56 27.82 24.20 -30.42
C ILE A 56 26.74 23.14 -30.61
N ARG A 57 27.01 22.19 -31.49
CA ARG A 57 26.12 21.06 -31.81
C ARG A 57 26.84 19.75 -31.52
N VAL A 58 26.19 18.86 -30.80
CA VAL A 58 26.58 17.45 -30.67
C VAL A 58 25.50 16.59 -31.28
N ALA A 59 25.90 15.68 -32.18
CA ALA A 59 25.04 14.64 -32.74
C ALA A 59 25.56 13.26 -32.35
N ASP A 60 24.65 12.40 -31.90
CA ASP A 60 24.90 10.99 -31.53
C ASP A 60 26.05 10.77 -30.53
N GLY A 61 26.17 11.67 -29.55
CA GLY A 61 27.19 11.61 -28.51
C GLY A 61 27.00 10.44 -27.54
N GLN A 62 28.10 10.07 -26.90
CA GLN A 62 28.15 9.08 -25.83
C GLN A 62 28.75 9.71 -24.58
N VAL A 63 28.09 9.53 -23.44
CA VAL A 63 28.57 10.01 -22.14
C VAL A 63 28.69 8.84 -21.19
N SER A 64 29.89 8.61 -20.65
CA SER A 64 30.08 7.70 -19.54
C SER A 64 30.25 8.46 -18.23
N ILE A 65 29.54 8.04 -17.19
CA ILE A 65 29.58 8.64 -15.86
C ILE A 65 30.07 7.60 -14.86
N GLN A 66 31.19 7.88 -14.22
CA GLN A 66 31.79 7.03 -13.20
C GLN A 66 31.94 7.82 -11.89
N ARG A 67 31.23 7.40 -10.84
CA ARG A 67 31.39 7.97 -9.49
C ARG A 67 32.17 7.01 -8.62
N ALA A 68 32.94 7.54 -7.67
CA ALA A 68 33.67 6.71 -6.72
C ALA A 68 32.71 5.77 -5.96
N GLY A 69 32.98 4.46 -6.04
CA GLY A 69 32.17 3.43 -5.37
C GLY A 69 30.85 3.08 -6.09
N ARG A 70 30.64 3.57 -7.32
CA ARG A 70 29.48 3.23 -8.15
C ARG A 70 29.94 2.68 -9.52
N PRO A 71 29.16 1.80 -10.15
CA PRO A 71 29.43 1.31 -11.50
C PRO A 71 29.43 2.46 -12.52
N GLU A 72 30.18 2.29 -13.61
CA GLU A 72 30.18 3.24 -14.73
C GLU A 72 28.88 3.09 -15.52
N ARG A 73 28.22 4.22 -15.81
CA ARG A 73 26.97 4.26 -16.58
C ARG A 73 27.22 4.90 -17.93
N LEU A 74 26.78 4.26 -19.00
CA LEU A 74 26.96 4.72 -20.38
C LEU A 74 25.63 5.15 -20.99
N TYR A 75 25.56 6.40 -21.40
CA TYR A 75 24.44 6.99 -22.13
C TYR A 75 24.83 7.18 -23.60
N ARG A 76 23.94 6.83 -24.53
CA ARG A 76 24.15 6.92 -25.99
C ARG A 76 23.04 7.74 -26.64
N GLY A 77 23.25 8.15 -27.89
CA GLY A 77 22.25 8.91 -28.63
C GLY A 77 22.06 10.32 -28.07
N LEU A 78 23.09 10.89 -27.43
CA LEU A 78 23.01 12.23 -26.88
C LEU A 78 23.09 13.28 -27.99
N SER A 79 22.12 14.18 -27.98
CA SER A 79 22.17 15.42 -28.75
C SER A 79 22.28 16.60 -27.79
N LEU A 80 23.15 17.55 -28.12
CA LEU A 80 23.32 18.80 -27.39
C LEU A 80 23.31 19.94 -28.39
N GLN A 81 22.62 21.00 -28.04
CA GLN A 81 22.71 22.31 -28.65
C GLN A 81 23.01 23.32 -27.54
N LEU A 82 24.02 24.15 -27.75
CA LEU A 82 24.38 25.26 -26.88
C LEU A 82 24.59 26.47 -27.77
N ASP A 83 23.89 27.56 -27.50
CA ASP A 83 23.91 28.75 -28.35
C ASP A 83 24.38 29.96 -27.54
N ASP A 84 25.17 30.85 -28.15
CA ASP A 84 25.69 32.08 -27.55
C ASP A 84 26.56 31.86 -26.29
N LEU A 85 27.51 30.93 -26.35
CA LEU A 85 28.48 30.72 -25.28
C LEU A 85 29.48 31.88 -25.24
N ALA A 86 29.37 32.72 -24.21
CA ALA A 86 30.27 33.84 -23.97
C ALA A 86 30.57 34.01 -22.47
N PRO A 87 31.73 34.58 -22.10
CA PRO A 87 32.09 34.83 -20.71
C PRO A 87 31.09 35.75 -20.01
N GLY A 88 30.64 35.36 -18.81
CA GLY A 88 29.72 36.15 -17.99
C GLY A 88 28.27 36.20 -18.49
N VAL A 89 27.92 35.43 -19.52
CA VAL A 89 26.57 35.37 -20.10
C VAL A 89 25.93 34.03 -19.76
N ALA A 90 24.62 34.02 -19.51
CA ALA A 90 23.83 32.79 -19.41
C ALA A 90 23.52 32.28 -20.82
N THR A 91 23.79 31.00 -21.05
CA THR A 91 23.83 30.40 -22.38
C THR A 91 22.66 29.43 -22.54
N PRO A 92 21.76 29.66 -23.51
CA PRO A 92 20.70 28.72 -23.85
C PRO A 92 21.26 27.36 -24.24
N PHE A 93 20.62 26.30 -23.75
CA PHE A 93 20.99 24.93 -24.08
C PHE A 93 19.76 24.04 -24.28
N ARG A 94 19.95 22.99 -25.08
CA ARG A 94 19.01 21.88 -25.24
C ARG A 94 19.78 20.58 -25.31
N ILE A 95 19.43 19.64 -24.44
CA ILE A 95 19.92 18.27 -24.43
C ILE A 95 18.74 17.36 -24.72
N ALA A 96 18.93 16.37 -25.60
CA ALA A 96 17.98 15.28 -25.74
C ALA A 96 18.69 13.93 -25.79
N VAL A 97 18.11 12.95 -25.10
CA VAL A 97 18.61 11.58 -24.95
C VAL A 97 17.44 10.61 -25.12
N GLN A 98 17.74 9.44 -25.67
CA GLN A 98 16.82 8.29 -25.69
C GLN A 98 17.32 7.27 -24.65
N PRO A 99 16.66 7.16 -23.50
CA PRO A 99 17.02 6.20 -22.47
C PRO A 99 16.94 4.75 -22.97
N ALA A 100 17.74 3.84 -22.39
CA ALA A 100 17.62 2.41 -22.69
C ALA A 100 16.28 1.84 -22.17
N SER A 101 15.71 2.48 -21.16
CA SER A 101 14.34 2.28 -20.65
C SER A 101 13.22 2.74 -21.60
N GLY A 102 13.56 3.28 -22.78
CA GLY A 102 12.59 3.75 -23.76
C GLY A 102 12.20 5.21 -23.55
N GLY A 103 11.29 5.70 -24.39
CA GLY A 103 10.83 7.08 -24.35
C GLY A 103 11.85 8.11 -24.84
N ARG A 104 11.64 9.37 -24.46
CA ARG A 104 12.52 10.49 -24.82
C ARG A 104 12.67 11.43 -23.64
N LEU A 105 13.91 11.76 -23.29
CA LEU A 105 14.27 12.79 -22.33
C LEU A 105 14.74 14.04 -23.07
N VAL A 106 14.17 15.19 -22.72
CA VAL A 106 14.60 16.51 -23.17
C VAL A 106 14.85 17.38 -21.95
N LEU A 107 15.98 18.06 -21.93
CA LEU A 107 16.34 19.07 -20.94
C LEU A 107 16.65 20.36 -21.70
N SER A 108 15.99 21.46 -21.39
CA SER A 108 16.25 22.74 -22.06
C SER A 108 16.15 23.91 -21.11
N GLY A 109 16.99 24.92 -21.30
CA GLY A 109 16.99 26.10 -20.46
C GLY A 109 18.24 26.95 -20.65
N GLU A 110 18.67 27.61 -19.59
CA GLU A 110 19.85 28.46 -19.57
C GLU A 110 20.84 27.97 -18.52
N ALA A 111 22.12 27.94 -18.88
CA ALA A 111 23.22 27.64 -17.98
C ALA A 111 24.20 28.81 -17.95
N GLY A 112 24.56 29.27 -16.76
CA GLY A 112 25.52 30.35 -16.58
C GLY A 112 25.07 31.44 -15.59
N PRO A 113 25.91 32.47 -15.38
CA PRO A 113 27.22 32.65 -16.02
C PRO A 113 28.23 31.56 -15.63
N PHE A 114 29.07 31.14 -16.58
CA PHE A 114 30.12 30.16 -16.32
C PHE A 114 31.32 30.82 -15.63
N ASP A 115 31.73 30.28 -14.48
CA ASP A 115 32.96 30.65 -13.79
C ASP A 115 34.03 29.57 -14.03
N PRO A 116 35.13 29.89 -14.75
CA PRO A 116 36.23 28.95 -14.99
C PRO A 116 36.86 28.37 -13.70
N GLY A 117 36.78 29.09 -12.58
CA GLY A 117 37.25 28.62 -11.27
C GLY A 117 36.23 27.77 -10.50
N ALA A 118 34.97 27.76 -10.94
CA ALA A 118 33.85 27.17 -10.21
C ALA A 118 32.78 26.55 -11.13
N LEU A 119 33.19 25.84 -12.18
CA LEU A 119 32.27 25.21 -13.15
C LEU A 119 31.23 24.26 -12.53
N THR A 120 31.52 23.66 -11.38
CA THR A 120 30.54 22.81 -10.67
C THR A 120 29.45 23.60 -9.95
N ALA A 121 29.61 24.91 -9.82
CA ALA A 121 28.66 25.83 -9.20
C ALA A 121 27.87 26.65 -10.23
N THR A 122 27.99 26.34 -11.53
CA THR A 122 27.28 27.02 -12.61
C THR A 122 25.77 27.03 -12.34
N PRO A 123 25.13 28.22 -12.30
CA PRO A 123 23.68 28.30 -12.17
C PRO A 123 23.00 27.71 -13.40
N VAL A 124 21.90 27.00 -13.18
CA VAL A 124 21.09 26.40 -14.25
C VAL A 124 19.63 26.68 -13.97
N THR A 125 18.87 27.09 -14.98
CA THR A 125 17.40 27.07 -14.95
C THR A 125 16.94 26.29 -16.16
N ALA A 126 16.17 25.23 -15.97
CA ALA A 126 15.81 24.32 -17.04
C ALA A 126 14.46 23.66 -16.83
N ARG A 127 13.81 23.31 -17.93
CA ARG A 127 12.68 22.39 -17.99
C ARG A 127 13.16 21.01 -18.38
N VAL A 128 12.66 20.00 -17.69
CA VAL A 128 12.84 18.59 -17.96
C VAL A 128 11.53 18.03 -18.48
N GLU A 129 11.58 17.38 -19.64
CA GLU A 129 10.45 16.67 -20.23
C GLU A 129 10.86 15.23 -20.50
N LEU A 130 10.07 14.28 -20.00
CA LEU A 130 10.25 12.87 -20.20
C LEU A 130 8.90 12.28 -20.59
N ALA A 131 8.87 11.49 -21.65
CA ALA A 131 7.64 10.82 -22.07
C ALA A 131 7.92 9.36 -22.42
N GLY A 132 7.06 8.47 -21.94
CA GLY A 132 7.03 7.07 -22.36
C GLY A 132 8.17 6.21 -21.83
N VAL A 133 8.67 6.50 -20.63
CA VAL A 133 9.71 5.68 -19.99
C VAL A 133 9.08 4.47 -19.32
N ASP A 134 9.63 3.29 -19.61
CA ASP A 134 9.25 2.05 -18.93
C ASP A 134 9.99 1.96 -17.58
N LEU A 135 9.23 1.98 -16.48
CA LEU A 135 9.77 1.95 -15.13
C LEU A 135 10.47 0.64 -14.78
N ALA A 136 10.03 -0.50 -15.32
CA ALA A 136 10.65 -1.79 -15.08
C ALA A 136 11.99 -1.90 -15.81
N ARG A 137 12.11 -1.30 -17.00
CA ARG A 137 13.39 -1.20 -17.70
C ARG A 137 14.31 -0.17 -17.06
N LEU A 138 13.75 0.92 -16.52
CA LEU A 138 14.52 1.94 -15.82
C LEU A 138 15.14 1.38 -14.53
N SER A 139 14.42 0.56 -13.76
CA SER A 139 14.96 -0.08 -12.56
C SER A 139 16.15 -1.00 -12.89
N GLN A 140 16.05 -1.77 -13.98
CA GLN A 140 17.15 -2.60 -14.50
C GLN A 140 18.34 -1.75 -14.94
N GLU A 141 18.10 -0.66 -15.68
CA GLU A 141 19.14 0.29 -16.11
C GLU A 141 19.85 0.96 -14.92
N MET A 142 19.13 1.16 -13.82
CA MET A 142 19.66 1.72 -12.58
C MET A 142 20.32 0.70 -11.65
N GLU A 143 20.33 -0.59 -12.02
CA GLU A 143 20.77 -1.71 -11.18
C GLU A 143 20.09 -1.68 -9.79
N ALA A 144 18.82 -1.31 -9.76
CA ALA A 144 18.01 -1.41 -8.56
C ALA A 144 17.61 -2.88 -8.34
N ASP A 145 17.45 -3.28 -7.08
CA ASP A 145 16.83 -4.57 -6.75
C ASP A 145 15.44 -4.65 -7.40
N ASP A 146 15.06 -5.85 -7.86
CA ASP A 146 13.76 -6.04 -8.49
C ASP A 146 12.65 -5.78 -7.48
N SER A 147 12.10 -4.58 -7.56
CA SER A 147 11.01 -4.12 -6.71
C SER A 147 9.65 -4.58 -7.23
N GLY A 148 9.59 -5.17 -8.43
CA GLY A 148 8.34 -5.39 -9.15
C GLY A 148 7.65 -4.12 -9.63
N LEU A 149 8.31 -2.96 -9.50
CA LEU A 149 7.84 -1.67 -9.98
C LEU A 149 7.71 -1.70 -11.51
N SER A 150 6.52 -1.42 -12.03
CA SER A 150 6.29 -1.28 -13.46
C SER A 150 5.26 -0.21 -13.78
N GLY A 151 5.25 0.21 -15.04
CA GLY A 151 4.37 1.24 -15.57
C GLY A 151 5.08 2.08 -16.62
N ILE A 152 4.31 2.91 -17.32
CA ILE A 152 4.85 3.88 -18.28
C ILE A 152 4.75 5.27 -17.66
N ALA A 153 5.90 5.91 -17.48
CA ALA A 153 6.01 7.21 -16.84
C ALA A 153 6.24 8.35 -17.86
N GLY A 154 5.54 9.45 -17.64
CA GLY A 154 5.86 10.77 -18.14
C GLY A 154 6.23 11.69 -16.98
N PHE A 155 7.08 12.68 -17.25
CA PHE A 155 7.55 13.64 -16.26
C PHE A 155 7.76 15.01 -16.91
N ASP A 156 7.23 16.04 -16.28
CA ASP A 156 7.41 17.44 -16.67
C ASP A 156 7.80 18.24 -15.42
N SER A 157 8.95 18.90 -15.46
CA SER A 157 9.45 19.62 -14.29
C SER A 157 10.30 20.82 -14.65
N ASP A 158 10.12 21.89 -13.88
CA ASP A 158 11.08 22.97 -13.77
C ASP A 158 12.15 22.63 -12.72
N LEU A 159 13.39 22.94 -13.05
CA LEU A 159 14.58 22.73 -12.23
C LEU A 159 15.41 24.01 -12.21
N ARG A 160 15.86 24.37 -11.01
CA ARG A 160 16.84 25.44 -10.82
C ARG A 160 17.99 24.95 -9.94
N ILE A 161 19.21 25.14 -10.42
CA ILE A 161 20.45 24.93 -9.67
C ILE A 161 21.07 26.29 -9.40
N ALA A 162 21.32 26.60 -8.13
CA ALA A 162 22.04 27.79 -7.69
C ALA A 162 22.67 27.51 -6.32
N ASP A 163 23.86 28.06 -6.07
CA ASP A 163 24.53 27.98 -4.77
C ASP A 163 24.69 26.54 -4.22
N GLY A 164 24.95 25.58 -5.12
CA GLY A 164 25.09 24.16 -4.77
C GLY A 164 23.78 23.46 -4.39
N ARG A 165 22.64 24.11 -4.57
CA ARG A 165 21.30 23.58 -4.31
C ARG A 165 20.53 23.40 -5.60
N LEU A 166 19.74 22.33 -5.66
CA LEU A 166 18.75 22.06 -6.68
C LEU A 166 17.37 22.27 -6.07
N SER A 167 16.55 23.06 -6.72
CA SER A 167 15.12 23.18 -6.46
C SER A 167 14.37 22.68 -7.69
N SER A 168 13.30 21.91 -7.48
CA SER A 168 12.53 21.34 -8.58
C SER A 168 11.06 21.24 -8.22
N THR A 169 10.22 21.62 -9.17
CA THR A 169 8.76 21.50 -9.11
C THR A 169 8.28 20.83 -10.37
N GLY A 170 7.36 19.88 -10.26
CA GLY A 170 6.91 19.15 -11.43
C GLY A 170 5.78 18.18 -11.17
N GLU A 171 5.43 17.47 -12.22
CA GLU A 171 4.42 16.43 -12.26
C GLU A 171 4.98 15.16 -12.90
N ILE A 172 4.63 14.01 -12.31
CA ILE A 172 4.88 12.68 -12.86
C ILE A 172 3.51 12.06 -13.12
N GLU A 173 3.30 11.55 -14.32
CA GLU A 173 2.12 10.74 -14.66
C GLU A 173 2.58 9.31 -14.94
N ILE A 174 1.92 8.32 -14.35
CA ILE A 174 2.25 6.92 -14.50
C ILE A 174 1.01 6.14 -14.89
N ALA A 175 1.02 5.58 -16.11
CA ALA A 175 -0.01 4.67 -16.57
C ALA A 175 0.35 3.22 -16.19
N GLY A 176 -0.64 2.45 -15.72
CA GLY A 176 -0.47 1.05 -15.36
C GLY A 176 0.51 0.82 -14.21
N LEU A 177 0.53 1.73 -13.22
CA LEU A 177 1.42 1.64 -12.07
C LEU A 177 1.18 0.32 -11.31
N ARG A 178 2.24 -0.46 -11.14
CA ARG A 178 2.29 -1.62 -10.23
C ARG A 178 3.49 -1.40 -9.31
N LEU A 179 3.29 -1.56 -8.00
CA LEU A 179 4.32 -1.25 -7.00
C LEU A 179 5.13 -2.47 -6.55
N ILE A 180 4.55 -3.67 -6.67
CA ILE A 180 5.18 -4.94 -6.27
C ILE A 180 4.87 -6.02 -7.30
N GLU A 181 5.72 -7.04 -7.38
CA GLU A 181 5.64 -8.09 -8.41
C GLU A 181 4.31 -8.88 -8.35
N SER A 182 3.87 -9.23 -7.14
CA SER A 182 2.61 -9.94 -6.88
C SER A 182 1.36 -9.06 -7.05
N GLY A 183 1.53 -7.75 -7.27
CA GLY A 183 0.43 -6.81 -7.46
C GLY A 183 -0.10 -6.80 -8.89
N ALA A 184 -1.33 -6.30 -9.04
CA ALA A 184 -1.90 -5.98 -10.35
C ALA A 184 -1.57 -4.53 -10.76
N ALA A 185 -1.59 -4.24 -12.07
CA ALA A 185 -1.47 -2.87 -12.55
C ALA A 185 -2.70 -2.04 -12.16
N ALA A 186 -2.48 -0.81 -11.71
CA ALA A 186 -3.55 0.14 -11.41
C ALA A 186 -4.38 0.43 -12.68
N SER A 187 -5.70 0.41 -12.54
CA SER A 187 -6.65 0.67 -13.63
C SER A 187 -6.74 2.15 -14.00
N GLN A 188 -6.37 3.04 -13.08
CA GLN A 188 -6.35 4.49 -13.28
C GLN A 188 -4.91 5.01 -13.22
N PRO A 189 -4.58 6.06 -13.99
CA PRO A 189 -3.25 6.66 -13.94
C PRO A 189 -2.98 7.28 -12.58
N ALA A 190 -1.73 7.13 -12.12
CA ALA A 190 -1.24 7.83 -10.94
C ALA A 190 -0.61 9.15 -11.35
N ARG A 191 -0.99 10.24 -10.68
CA ARG A 191 -0.37 11.56 -10.85
C ARG A 191 0.32 11.98 -9.56
N ILE A 192 1.59 12.35 -9.67
CA ILE A 192 2.39 12.81 -8.54
C ILE A 192 2.82 14.24 -8.85
N ARG A 193 2.33 15.20 -8.07
CA ARG A 193 2.84 16.58 -8.09
C ARG A 193 3.82 16.76 -6.94
N TYR A 194 4.90 17.48 -7.16
CA TYR A 194 5.90 17.69 -6.12
C TYR A 194 6.59 19.06 -6.22
N ALA A 195 7.13 19.46 -5.07
CA ALA A 195 8.11 20.52 -4.90
C ALA A 195 9.21 20.00 -3.96
N LEU A 196 10.46 19.99 -4.42
CA LEU A 196 11.60 19.50 -3.65
C LEU A 196 12.79 20.45 -3.68
N ASP A 197 13.58 20.36 -2.61
CA ASP A 197 14.88 20.99 -2.47
C ASP A 197 15.94 19.91 -2.23
N TYR A 198 17.12 20.04 -2.82
CA TYR A 198 18.20 19.06 -2.70
C TYR A 198 19.57 19.75 -2.66
N GLY A 199 20.39 19.42 -1.67
CA GLY A 199 21.79 19.85 -1.58
C GLY A 199 22.69 18.91 -2.37
N LEU A 200 23.35 19.42 -3.42
CA LEU A 200 24.16 18.61 -4.34
C LEU A 200 25.37 17.99 -3.65
N GLN A 201 25.98 18.70 -2.70
CA GLN A 201 27.15 18.24 -1.94
C GLN A 201 26.75 17.39 -0.74
N GLU A 202 25.71 17.81 -0.02
CA GLU A 202 25.20 17.10 1.16
C GLU A 202 24.50 15.80 0.80
N GLN A 203 24.07 15.66 -0.46
CA GLN A 203 23.26 14.56 -0.97
C GLN A 203 22.01 14.30 -0.14
N ARG A 204 21.40 15.39 0.34
CA ARG A 204 20.23 15.40 1.20
C ARG A 204 19.20 16.35 0.63
N GLY A 205 17.94 15.97 0.75
CA GLY A 205 16.85 16.79 0.25
C GLY A 205 15.61 16.75 1.13
N ARG A 206 14.65 17.56 0.72
CA ARG A 206 13.35 17.70 1.36
C ARG A 206 12.28 17.79 0.28
N VAL A 207 11.23 17.00 0.44
CA VAL A 207 9.96 17.17 -0.26
C VAL A 207 9.14 18.16 0.56
N GLN A 208 8.91 19.34 -0.02
CA GLN A 208 8.19 20.45 0.62
C GLN A 208 6.69 20.29 0.46
N ASP A 209 6.28 19.93 -0.76
CA ASP A 209 4.93 19.57 -1.12
C ASP A 209 5.01 18.35 -2.02
N GLY A 210 4.17 17.37 -1.77
CA GLY A 210 4.10 16.13 -2.52
C GLY A 210 2.66 15.67 -2.47
N ARG A 211 2.07 15.41 -3.63
CA ARG A 211 0.70 14.95 -3.73
C ARG A 211 0.58 13.81 -4.72
N LEU A 212 0.07 12.68 -4.25
CA LEU A 212 -0.26 11.51 -5.05
C LEU A 212 -1.77 11.46 -5.25
N VAL A 213 -2.20 11.45 -6.51
CA VAL A 213 -3.60 11.29 -6.90
C VAL A 213 -3.74 10.03 -7.74
N ILE A 214 -4.59 9.10 -7.31
CA ILE A 214 -4.97 7.92 -8.10
C ILE A 214 -6.49 7.78 -8.00
N GLY A 215 -7.19 8.06 -9.10
CA GLY A 215 -8.64 8.22 -9.08
C GLY A 215 -9.11 9.26 -8.09
N GLU A 216 -9.97 8.86 -7.16
CA GLU A 216 -10.50 9.74 -6.11
C GLU A 216 -9.59 9.81 -4.87
N ALA A 217 -8.54 8.99 -4.80
CA ALA A 217 -7.60 9.03 -3.70
C ALA A 217 -6.62 10.20 -3.86
N ASP A 218 -6.61 11.14 -2.90
CA ASP A 218 -5.66 12.26 -2.82
C ASP A 218 -4.87 12.17 -1.51
N LEU A 219 -3.56 11.96 -1.62
CA LEU A 219 -2.64 11.76 -0.51
C LEU A 219 -1.52 12.78 -0.59
N SER A 220 -1.14 13.36 0.55
CA SER A 220 0.03 14.25 0.63
C SER A 220 1.24 13.55 1.24
N LEU A 221 2.43 13.86 0.75
CA LEU A 221 3.71 13.30 1.19
C LEU A 221 4.72 14.44 1.37
N THR A 222 5.27 14.58 2.57
CA THR A 222 6.31 15.58 2.86
C THR A 222 7.40 14.99 3.75
N GLY A 223 8.60 15.56 3.72
CA GLY A 223 9.67 15.11 4.61
C GLY A 223 11.04 15.17 3.98
N ARG A 224 11.99 14.44 4.55
CA ARG A 224 13.41 14.49 4.20
C ARG A 224 13.89 13.16 3.65
N PHE A 225 14.90 13.24 2.78
CA PHE A 225 15.61 12.08 2.28
C PHE A 225 17.13 12.33 2.26
N ASP A 226 17.89 11.27 2.41
CA ASP A 226 19.35 11.25 2.39
C ASP A 226 19.82 10.17 1.42
N LEU A 227 20.46 10.59 0.32
CA LEU A 227 20.91 9.70 -0.75
C LEU A 227 22.36 9.22 -0.55
N ARG A 228 22.98 9.51 0.60
CA ARG A 228 24.32 9.02 0.91
C ARG A 228 24.29 7.54 1.24
N GLY A 229 25.32 6.82 0.80
CA GLY A 229 25.43 5.36 0.98
C GLY A 229 24.77 4.58 -0.15
N ASN A 230 24.48 3.30 0.08
CA ASN A 230 23.90 2.41 -0.94
C ASN A 230 22.38 2.46 -0.96
N SER A 231 21.74 2.51 0.22
CA SER A 231 20.28 2.55 0.39
C SER A 231 19.86 3.95 0.87
N PRO A 232 19.05 4.69 0.10
CA PRO A 232 18.48 5.97 0.52
C PRO A 232 17.79 5.89 1.88
N ARG A 233 18.00 6.88 2.75
CA ARG A 233 17.26 6.98 4.02
C ARG A 233 16.11 7.97 3.88
N LEU A 234 14.95 7.58 4.37
CA LEU A 234 13.71 8.34 4.32
C LEU A 234 13.25 8.72 5.74
N ASP A 235 12.66 9.90 5.84
CA ASP A 235 12.00 10.45 7.02
C ASP A 235 10.82 11.31 6.53
N MET A 236 9.72 10.64 6.21
CA MET A 236 8.57 11.20 5.50
C MET A 236 7.26 11.03 6.28
N VAL A 237 6.31 11.90 6.01
CA VAL A 237 4.92 11.81 6.49
C VAL A 237 4.01 11.72 5.28
N LEU A 238 3.27 10.61 5.18
CA LEU A 238 2.16 10.42 4.25
C LEU A 238 0.86 10.72 5.00
N GLU A 239 0.03 11.62 4.47
CA GLU A 239 -1.23 12.03 5.08
C GLU A 239 -2.38 11.97 4.06
N GLY A 240 -3.43 11.24 4.41
CA GLY A 240 -4.71 11.19 3.69
C GLY A 240 -5.82 11.66 4.63
N ARG A 241 -6.64 12.61 4.18
CA ARG A 241 -7.77 13.15 4.95
C ARG A 241 -9.06 12.93 4.18
N GLU A 242 -10.01 12.26 4.80
CA GLU A 242 -11.34 11.98 4.22
C GLU A 242 -11.28 11.34 2.83
N VAL A 243 -10.29 10.47 2.61
CA VAL A 243 -10.05 9.81 1.33
C VAL A 243 -11.20 8.84 1.05
N PRO A 244 -11.89 8.93 -0.11
CA PRO A 244 -12.96 8.00 -0.45
C PRO A 244 -12.47 6.56 -0.45
N VAL A 245 -13.15 5.69 0.30
CA VAL A 245 -12.77 4.27 0.41
C VAL A 245 -12.87 3.56 -0.93
N ASP A 246 -13.84 3.94 -1.77
CA ASP A 246 -13.99 3.39 -3.12
C ASP A 246 -12.76 3.67 -3.99
N GLY A 247 -12.14 4.84 -3.83
CA GLY A 247 -10.88 5.20 -4.47
C GLY A 247 -9.71 4.35 -3.96
N LEU A 248 -9.62 4.13 -2.65
CA LEU A 248 -8.58 3.27 -2.05
C LEU A 248 -8.72 1.80 -2.42
N GLN A 249 -9.97 1.31 -2.56
CA GLN A 249 -10.24 -0.05 -2.98
C GLN A 249 -9.62 -0.36 -4.35
N ALA A 250 -9.66 0.60 -5.28
CA ALA A 250 -9.04 0.45 -6.59
C ALA A 250 -7.51 0.28 -6.52
N LEU A 251 -6.88 0.63 -5.40
CA LEU A 251 -5.44 0.54 -5.17
C LEU A 251 -5.03 -0.76 -4.49
N LEU A 252 -5.91 -1.44 -3.76
CA LEU A 252 -5.56 -2.65 -3.01
C LEU A 252 -4.85 -3.73 -3.86
N PRO A 253 -5.29 -4.01 -5.12
CA PRO A 253 -4.63 -5.00 -5.96
C PRO A 253 -3.18 -4.65 -6.30
N MET A 254 -2.83 -3.37 -6.43
CA MET A 254 -1.47 -2.95 -6.77
C MET A 254 -0.48 -3.14 -5.62
N LEU A 255 -1.01 -3.28 -4.39
CA LEU A 255 -0.28 -3.53 -3.15
C LEU A 255 -0.36 -5.01 -2.73
N ALA A 256 -0.99 -5.86 -3.56
CA ALA A 256 -1.38 -7.23 -3.24
C ALA A 256 -2.13 -7.37 -1.91
N ILE A 257 -2.91 -6.37 -1.50
CA ILE A 257 -3.73 -6.48 -0.30
C ILE A 257 -4.95 -7.33 -0.65
N ALA A 258 -5.05 -8.51 -0.04
CA ALA A 258 -6.22 -9.37 -0.18
C ALA A 258 -7.32 -8.97 0.80
N LEU A 259 -8.56 -9.06 0.31
CA LEU A 259 -9.77 -9.02 1.12
C LEU A 259 -10.34 -10.45 1.24
N PRO A 260 -11.26 -10.70 2.20
CA PRO A 260 -12.01 -11.95 2.24
C PRO A 260 -12.65 -12.27 0.88
N GLU A 261 -12.80 -13.55 0.57
CA GLU A 261 -13.42 -13.99 -0.69
C GLU A 261 -14.81 -13.36 -0.90
N ASP A 262 -15.08 -13.01 -2.16
CA ASP A 262 -16.30 -12.33 -2.61
C ASP A 262 -16.63 -11.02 -1.87
N SER A 263 -15.65 -10.43 -1.18
CA SER A 263 -15.83 -9.21 -0.42
C SER A 263 -15.17 -7.99 -1.04
N ARG A 264 -15.72 -6.82 -0.71
CA ARG A 264 -15.19 -5.53 -1.12
C ARG A 264 -15.52 -4.45 -0.09
N LEU A 265 -14.60 -3.53 0.14
CA LEU A 265 -14.86 -2.29 0.85
C LEU A 265 -15.70 -1.35 -0.04
N ALA A 266 -16.65 -0.63 0.57
CA ALA A 266 -17.45 0.32 -0.18
C ALA A 266 -17.92 1.47 0.70
N GLY A 267 -17.96 2.67 0.10
CA GLY A 267 -18.47 3.89 0.73
C GLY A 267 -17.66 4.37 1.94
N GLY A 268 -17.98 5.60 2.36
CA GLY A 268 -17.34 6.24 3.49
C GLY A 268 -15.95 6.79 3.18
N HIS A 269 -15.20 7.09 4.23
CA HIS A 269 -13.93 7.79 4.13
C HIS A 269 -12.85 7.18 5.02
N ALA A 270 -11.62 7.19 4.54
CA ALA A 270 -10.43 6.82 5.28
C ALA A 270 -9.60 8.05 5.64
N SER A 271 -8.88 7.96 6.76
CA SER A 271 -7.84 8.92 7.11
C SER A 271 -6.60 8.19 7.60
N ALA A 272 -5.44 8.71 7.27
CA ALA A 272 -4.17 8.14 7.69
C ALA A 272 -3.14 9.25 7.88
N ARG A 273 -2.27 9.09 8.88
CA ARG A 273 -1.07 9.92 9.05
C ARG A 273 0.09 8.99 9.37
N LEU A 274 0.81 8.55 8.33
CA LEU A 274 1.84 7.54 8.43
C LEU A 274 3.22 8.17 8.35
N HIS A 275 4.10 7.78 9.25
CA HIS A 275 5.51 8.15 9.28
C HIS A 275 6.34 7.03 8.63
N LEU A 276 7.06 7.36 7.56
CA LEU A 276 7.95 6.47 6.85
C LEU A 276 9.38 6.80 7.28
N SER A 277 10.04 5.86 7.95
CA SER A 277 11.37 6.11 8.54
C SER A 277 12.30 4.92 8.39
N GLY A 278 13.55 5.20 8.02
CA GLY A 278 14.59 4.18 7.86
C GLY A 278 15.24 4.19 6.48
N PRO A 279 16.16 3.26 6.22
CA PRO A 279 16.69 3.05 4.87
C PRO A 279 15.60 2.41 3.98
N SER A 280 15.64 2.64 2.67
CA SER A 280 14.60 2.23 1.73
C SER A 280 14.42 0.71 1.61
N ASP A 281 15.45 -0.06 1.96
CA ASP A 281 15.47 -1.53 2.00
C ASP A 281 14.99 -2.12 3.34
N ALA A 282 14.83 -1.30 4.38
CA ALA A 282 14.31 -1.69 5.70
C ALA A 282 13.43 -0.58 6.29
N LEU A 283 12.50 -0.07 5.47
CA LEU A 283 11.64 1.04 5.82
C LEU A 283 10.59 0.59 6.85
N VAL A 284 10.36 1.43 7.86
CA VAL A 284 9.25 1.26 8.81
C VAL A 284 8.21 2.33 8.53
N ILE A 285 6.97 1.91 8.30
CA ILE A 285 5.81 2.79 8.10
C ILE A 285 4.91 2.65 9.32
N ALA A 286 4.65 3.73 10.06
CA ALA A 286 3.83 3.66 11.26
C ALA A 286 2.99 4.91 11.51
N GLY A 287 1.80 4.72 12.06
CA GLY A 287 0.92 5.83 12.46
C GLY A 287 -0.55 5.44 12.53
N PRO A 288 -1.43 6.36 12.96
CA PRO A 288 -2.84 6.10 13.06
C PRO A 288 -3.49 5.99 11.68
N VAL A 289 -4.44 5.05 11.58
CA VAL A 289 -5.36 4.90 10.47
C VAL A 289 -6.80 4.86 11.01
N ALA A 290 -7.74 5.39 10.23
CA ALA A 290 -9.15 5.30 10.54
C ALA A 290 -10.02 5.17 9.29
N LEU A 291 -11.17 4.53 9.45
CA LEU A 291 -12.25 4.38 8.50
C LEU A 291 -13.55 4.88 9.16
N ARG A 292 -14.40 5.53 8.38
CA ARG A 292 -15.71 6.02 8.83
C ARG A 292 -16.78 5.73 7.80
N ASP A 293 -17.95 5.35 8.29
CA ASP A 293 -19.16 5.14 7.49
C ASP A 293 -18.95 4.25 6.25
N SER A 294 -18.14 3.20 6.42
CA SER A 294 -17.78 2.27 5.36
C SER A 294 -18.47 0.92 5.56
N ARG A 295 -18.51 0.09 4.52
CA ARG A 295 -18.98 -1.29 4.65
C ARG A 295 -18.03 -2.27 3.99
N LEU A 296 -17.91 -3.45 4.56
CA LEU A 296 -17.36 -4.62 3.88
C LEU A 296 -18.54 -5.42 3.32
N VAL A 297 -18.80 -5.22 2.03
CA VAL A 297 -19.86 -5.92 1.27
C VAL A 297 -19.45 -7.37 1.08
N GLY A 298 -20.38 -8.30 1.21
CA GLY A 298 -20.14 -9.74 1.00
C GLY A 298 -19.45 -10.43 2.17
N PHE A 299 -19.23 -9.72 3.29
CA PHE A 299 -18.60 -10.29 4.47
C PHE A 299 -19.26 -9.79 5.76
N GLY A 300 -20.06 -10.66 6.38
CA GLY A 300 -20.67 -10.43 7.67
C GLY A 300 -19.88 -11.09 8.81
N ILE A 301 -19.27 -10.30 9.70
CA ILE A 301 -18.58 -10.84 10.88
C ILE A 301 -19.53 -11.68 11.76
N GLY A 302 -20.80 -11.25 11.89
CA GLY A 302 -21.81 -11.99 12.63
C GLY A 302 -22.10 -13.38 12.03
N GLU A 303 -22.07 -13.52 10.70
CA GLU A 303 -22.34 -14.79 10.01
C GLU A 303 -21.21 -15.79 10.27
N ARG A 304 -19.97 -15.31 10.28
CA ARG A 304 -18.79 -16.14 10.60
C ARG A 304 -18.78 -16.62 12.06
N LEU A 305 -19.41 -15.87 12.97
CA LEU A 305 -19.65 -16.29 14.35
C LEU A 305 -20.87 -17.22 14.50
N GLY A 306 -21.69 -17.34 13.45
CA GLY A 306 -22.72 -18.35 13.16
C GLY A 306 -23.35 -19.06 14.35
N ALA A 307 -22.70 -20.11 14.85
CA ALA A 307 -23.21 -20.92 15.97
C ALA A 307 -23.33 -20.12 17.29
N ALA A 308 -22.38 -19.22 17.58
CA ALA A 308 -22.41 -18.42 18.80
C ALA A 308 -23.55 -17.38 18.77
N MET A 309 -23.80 -16.76 17.60
CA MET A 309 -24.88 -15.79 17.43
C MET A 309 -26.26 -16.45 17.42
N ALA A 310 -26.37 -17.64 16.79
CA ALA A 310 -27.61 -18.43 16.80
C ALA A 310 -28.02 -18.86 18.21
N ILE A 311 -27.07 -19.23 19.07
CA ILE A 311 -27.32 -19.54 20.49
C ILE A 311 -27.85 -18.32 21.24
N ALA A 312 -27.43 -17.11 20.85
CA ALA A 312 -27.90 -15.85 21.42
C ALA A 312 -29.22 -15.33 20.79
N GLY A 313 -29.78 -16.01 19.78
CA GLY A 313 -30.99 -15.59 19.08
C GLY A 313 -30.80 -14.38 18.16
N LEU A 314 -29.56 -14.04 17.80
CA LEU A 314 -29.23 -12.85 17.02
C LEU A 314 -29.15 -13.18 15.52
N ARG A 315 -29.74 -12.32 14.67
CA ARG A 315 -29.54 -12.37 13.22
C ARG A 315 -28.28 -11.61 12.86
N ALA A 316 -27.41 -12.25 12.08
CA ALA A 316 -26.22 -11.60 11.56
C ALA A 316 -26.52 -10.93 10.21
N PRO A 317 -26.13 -9.65 10.02
CA PRO A 317 -26.17 -9.05 8.70
C PRO A 317 -25.14 -9.71 7.77
N ALA A 318 -25.47 -9.79 6.48
CA ALA A 318 -24.60 -10.36 5.43
C ALA A 318 -23.37 -9.48 5.14
N ASP A 319 -23.47 -8.19 5.45
CA ASP A 319 -22.40 -7.21 5.30
C ASP A 319 -21.97 -6.69 6.66
N THR A 320 -20.70 -6.30 6.78
CA THR A 320 -20.21 -5.60 7.97
C THR A 320 -20.26 -4.10 7.72
N VAL A 321 -21.18 -3.39 8.38
CA VAL A 321 -21.29 -1.92 8.29
C VAL A 321 -20.47 -1.28 9.41
N LEU A 322 -19.39 -0.61 9.05
CA LEU A 322 -18.46 0.08 9.95
C LEU A 322 -18.86 1.55 10.07
N ARG A 323 -19.39 1.96 11.23
CA ARG A 323 -19.60 3.38 11.54
C ARG A 323 -18.26 4.06 11.76
N SER A 324 -17.39 3.41 12.51
CA SER A 324 -16.01 3.85 12.72
C SER A 324 -15.11 2.63 12.89
N ALA A 325 -13.87 2.74 12.42
CA ALA A 325 -12.79 1.85 12.80
C ALA A 325 -11.48 2.64 12.86
N ASP A 326 -10.67 2.43 13.87
CA ASP A 326 -9.36 3.05 14.01
C ASP A 326 -8.34 2.09 14.62
N SER A 327 -7.06 2.29 14.29
CA SER A 327 -5.95 1.52 14.82
C SER A 327 -4.63 2.26 14.61
N ASP A 328 -3.64 1.94 15.44
CA ASP A 328 -2.24 2.25 15.16
C ASP A 328 -1.65 1.17 14.26
N LEU A 329 -1.23 1.57 13.06
CA LEU A 329 -0.61 0.74 12.05
C LEU A 329 0.91 0.76 12.21
N ARG A 330 1.55 -0.39 12.02
CA ARG A 330 2.98 -0.52 11.76
C ARG A 330 3.23 -1.54 10.66
N ILE A 331 4.00 -1.17 9.65
CA ILE A 331 4.46 -2.03 8.56
C ILE A 331 5.98 -2.02 8.58
N ASP A 332 6.58 -3.20 8.57
CA ASP A 332 8.01 -3.43 8.36
C ASP A 332 8.23 -4.81 7.73
N ALA A 333 9.48 -5.28 7.65
CA ALA A 333 9.82 -6.56 7.03
C ALA A 333 9.13 -7.78 7.70
N SER A 334 8.61 -7.64 8.93
CA SER A 334 7.86 -8.70 9.61
C SER A 334 6.38 -8.79 9.20
N GLY A 335 5.91 -7.88 8.36
CA GLY A 335 4.52 -7.76 7.92
C GLY A 335 3.83 -6.54 8.53
N VAL A 336 2.54 -6.69 8.83
CA VAL A 336 1.68 -5.63 9.37
C VAL A 336 1.31 -5.93 10.81
N ALA A 337 1.43 -4.95 11.69
CA ALA A 337 0.90 -4.99 13.04
C ALA A 337 -0.14 -3.88 13.21
N LEU A 338 -1.27 -4.25 13.80
CA LEU A 338 -2.38 -3.36 14.15
C LEU A 338 -2.56 -3.43 15.66
N SER A 339 -2.43 -2.28 16.32
CA SER A 339 -2.63 -2.16 17.76
C SER A 339 -3.74 -1.17 18.08
N ALA A 340 -4.33 -1.32 19.26
CA ALA A 340 -5.43 -0.48 19.71
C ALA A 340 -6.57 -0.41 18.68
N ILE A 341 -6.89 -1.54 18.04
CA ILE A 341 -7.99 -1.63 17.10
C ILE A 341 -9.27 -1.33 17.87
N ARG A 342 -10.05 -0.37 17.37
CA ARG A 342 -11.38 -0.04 17.85
C ARG A 342 -12.29 0.06 16.64
N ALA A 343 -13.42 -0.62 16.68
CA ALA A 343 -14.44 -0.49 15.64
C ALA A 343 -15.84 -0.46 16.24
N GLU A 344 -16.71 0.32 15.60
CA GLU A 344 -18.14 0.36 15.85
C GLU A 344 -18.86 -0.19 14.63
N ILE A 345 -19.42 -1.39 14.79
CA ILE A 345 -20.12 -2.11 13.74
C ILE A 345 -21.62 -1.96 13.99
N ALA A 346 -22.36 -1.44 13.01
CA ALA A 346 -23.80 -1.30 13.12
C ALA A 346 -24.46 -2.68 13.35
N GLU A 347 -25.48 -2.72 14.21
CA GLU A 347 -26.24 -3.94 14.54
C GLU A 347 -25.41 -5.06 15.21
N PHE A 348 -24.12 -4.83 15.47
CA PHE A 348 -23.24 -5.75 16.19
C PHE A 348 -22.74 -5.13 17.49
N GLY A 349 -22.15 -3.93 17.45
CA GLY A 349 -21.61 -3.23 18.61
C GLY A 349 -20.14 -2.85 18.47
N ARG A 350 -19.43 -2.78 19.60
CA ARG A 350 -18.02 -2.35 19.64
C ARG A 350 -17.09 -3.54 19.58
N LEU A 351 -15.97 -3.38 18.90
CA LEU A 351 -14.89 -4.34 18.77
C LEU A 351 -13.60 -3.69 19.21
N GLU A 352 -12.87 -4.32 20.13
CA GLU A 352 -11.56 -3.86 20.61
C GLU A 352 -10.54 -4.99 20.43
N GLY A 353 -9.30 -4.68 19.99
CA GLY A 353 -8.30 -5.74 19.84
C GLY A 353 -6.94 -5.32 19.29
N ASP A 354 -6.16 -6.34 18.94
CA ASP A 354 -4.85 -6.24 18.31
C ASP A 354 -4.65 -7.41 17.35
N GLY A 355 -3.75 -7.25 16.40
CA GLY A 355 -3.39 -8.35 15.52
C GLY A 355 -2.23 -8.08 14.59
N ARG A 356 -1.89 -9.12 13.85
CA ARG A 356 -0.81 -9.11 12.86
C ARG A 356 -1.25 -9.79 11.57
N ILE A 357 -0.63 -9.34 10.48
CA ILE A 357 -0.70 -9.95 9.15
C ILE A 357 0.73 -10.26 8.73
N SER A 358 1.04 -11.54 8.49
CA SER A 358 2.38 -11.94 8.03
C SER A 358 2.62 -11.53 6.56
N PRO A 359 3.87 -11.57 6.06
CA PRO A 359 4.15 -11.34 4.64
C PRO A 359 3.39 -12.30 3.71
N GLU A 360 3.09 -13.51 4.18
CA GLU A 360 2.28 -14.53 3.49
C GLU A 360 0.77 -14.31 3.66
N GLN A 361 0.35 -13.14 4.17
CA GLN A 361 -1.05 -12.74 4.38
C GLN A 361 -1.82 -13.61 5.37
N MET A 362 -1.11 -14.19 6.34
CA MET A 362 -1.73 -14.94 7.44
C MET A 362 -2.13 -14.00 8.58
N LEU A 363 -3.36 -14.14 9.04
CA LEU A 363 -3.96 -13.35 10.11
C LEU A 363 -3.68 -14.00 11.49
N ASP A 364 -3.37 -13.19 12.50
CA ASP A 364 -3.45 -13.54 13.93
C ASP A 364 -3.98 -12.32 14.69
N PHE A 365 -5.29 -12.33 14.95
CA PHE A 365 -5.97 -11.26 15.69
C PHE A 365 -6.64 -11.79 16.94
N ARG A 366 -6.70 -10.92 17.94
CA ARG A 366 -7.41 -11.14 19.20
C ARG A 366 -8.36 -9.98 19.42
N PHE A 367 -9.61 -10.31 19.60
CA PHE A 367 -10.67 -9.33 19.75
C PHE A 367 -11.53 -9.59 20.97
N VAL A 368 -12.11 -8.52 21.47
CA VAL A 368 -13.19 -8.51 22.46
C VAL A 368 -14.34 -7.70 21.86
N ALA A 369 -15.47 -8.36 21.62
CA ALA A 369 -16.70 -7.71 21.16
C ALA A 369 -17.62 -7.37 22.34
N ARG A 370 -18.17 -6.16 22.34
CA ARG A 370 -19.27 -5.74 23.23
C ARG A 370 -20.49 -5.43 22.38
N LEU A 371 -21.55 -6.22 22.56
CA LEU A 371 -22.76 -6.10 21.75
C LEU A 371 -23.51 -4.79 22.03
N ALA A 372 -24.07 -4.18 20.99
CA ALA A 372 -24.93 -3.00 21.13
C ALA A 372 -26.26 -3.37 21.80
N GLU A 373 -26.86 -2.45 22.57
CA GLU A 373 -28.17 -2.69 23.19
C GLU A 373 -29.27 -2.89 22.15
N GLU A 374 -29.20 -2.20 21.00
CA GLU A 374 -30.18 -2.39 19.92
C GLU A 374 -30.10 -3.81 19.32
N ALA A 375 -28.89 -4.35 19.18
CA ALA A 375 -28.69 -5.73 18.71
C ALA A 375 -29.32 -6.75 19.67
N ILE A 376 -29.27 -6.47 20.98
CA ILE A 376 -29.87 -7.33 22.01
C ILE A 376 -31.41 -7.17 22.03
N ALA A 377 -31.93 -5.96 21.84
CA ALA A 377 -33.36 -5.66 21.89
C ALA A 377 -34.14 -6.21 20.68
N ASP A 378 -33.53 -6.26 19.49
CA ASP A 378 -34.15 -6.80 18.26
C ASP A 378 -34.04 -8.34 18.13
N SER A 379 -33.58 -9.02 19.19
CA SER A 379 -33.50 -10.49 19.23
C SER A 379 -34.86 -11.20 19.12
N GLY A 380 -35.98 -10.46 19.13
CA GLY A 380 -37.32 -10.98 18.83
C GLY A 380 -37.87 -11.95 19.88
N LEU A 381 -37.23 -12.06 21.04
CA LEU A 381 -37.57 -12.99 22.10
C LEU A 381 -38.67 -12.39 22.99
N GLY A 382 -39.93 -12.56 22.60
CA GLY A 382 -41.07 -12.20 23.44
C GLY A 382 -41.26 -13.15 24.64
N GLY A 383 -41.63 -12.60 25.81
CA GLY A 383 -42.04 -13.37 27.00
C GLY A 383 -40.99 -13.47 28.12
N ARG A 384 -41.32 -14.18 29.21
CA ARG A 384 -40.48 -14.29 30.43
C ARG A 384 -39.10 -14.94 30.17
N PHE A 385 -39.00 -15.77 29.12
CA PHE A 385 -37.75 -16.36 28.64
C PHE A 385 -36.85 -15.32 27.96
N GLY A 386 -37.45 -14.42 27.16
CA GLY A 386 -36.73 -13.32 26.50
C GLY A 386 -36.12 -12.35 27.50
N ALA A 387 -36.86 -11.94 28.53
CA ALA A 387 -36.34 -11.03 29.56
C ALA A 387 -35.16 -11.63 30.36
N ALA A 388 -35.19 -12.94 30.66
CA ALA A 388 -34.10 -13.63 31.36
C ALA A 388 -32.85 -13.78 30.48
N LEU A 389 -33.04 -14.09 29.19
CA LEU A 389 -31.96 -14.19 28.22
C LEU A 389 -31.39 -12.81 27.88
N GLU A 390 -32.21 -11.79 27.73
CA GLU A 390 -31.80 -10.39 27.56
C GLU A 390 -30.95 -9.91 28.74
N THR A 391 -31.34 -10.25 29.97
CA THR A 391 -30.56 -9.94 31.19
C THR A 391 -29.22 -10.67 31.20
N ALA A 392 -29.20 -11.94 30.78
CA ALA A 392 -27.97 -12.73 30.66
C ALA A 392 -27.05 -12.20 29.56
N LEU A 393 -27.59 -11.81 28.40
CA LEU A 393 -26.86 -11.22 27.29
C LEU A 393 -26.34 -9.83 27.64
N ARG A 394 -27.11 -8.99 28.32
CA ARG A 394 -26.68 -7.67 28.82
C ARG A 394 -25.53 -7.79 29.84
N ARG A 395 -25.57 -8.80 30.71
CA ARG A 395 -24.51 -9.06 31.68
C ARG A 395 -23.27 -9.71 31.05
N GLY A 396 -23.45 -10.54 30.02
CA GLY A 396 -22.35 -11.14 29.25
C GLY A 396 -21.70 -10.15 28.27
N SER A 397 -22.48 -9.22 27.70
CA SER A 397 -22.00 -8.19 26.77
C SER A 397 -21.25 -7.06 27.47
N SER A 398 -21.56 -6.76 28.74
CA SER A 398 -20.77 -5.82 29.55
C SER A 398 -19.33 -6.31 29.80
N ASP A 399 -19.15 -7.62 29.93
CA ASP A 399 -17.85 -8.27 30.16
C ASP A 399 -17.05 -8.51 28.86
N GLY A 400 -17.73 -8.53 27.71
CA GLY A 400 -17.15 -8.72 26.39
C GLY A 400 -16.96 -10.20 25.98
N ILE A 401 -17.14 -10.47 24.69
CA ILE A 401 -16.97 -11.79 24.06
C ILE A 401 -15.60 -11.81 23.39
N ALA A 402 -14.67 -12.60 23.93
CA ALA A 402 -13.34 -12.75 23.36
C ALA A 402 -13.34 -13.79 22.24
N PHE A 403 -12.70 -13.46 21.12
CA PHE A 403 -12.50 -14.38 20.00
C PHE A 403 -11.19 -14.10 19.27
N LYS A 404 -10.74 -15.08 18.48
CA LYS A 404 -9.56 -14.97 17.63
C LYS A 404 -9.95 -15.07 16.16
N VAL A 405 -9.21 -14.34 15.33
CA VAL A 405 -9.26 -14.47 13.87
C VAL A 405 -7.91 -14.97 13.38
N ALA A 406 -7.91 -16.06 12.65
CA ALA A 406 -6.70 -16.68 12.09
C ALA A 406 -6.97 -17.20 10.67
N GLY A 407 -5.96 -17.70 9.96
CA GLY A 407 -6.12 -18.17 8.57
C GLY A 407 -5.59 -17.15 7.56
N SER A 408 -5.90 -17.32 6.28
CA SER A 408 -5.49 -16.35 5.26
C SER A 408 -6.41 -15.12 5.27
N ALA A 409 -5.94 -14.02 4.69
CA ALA A 409 -6.77 -12.83 4.47
C ALA A 409 -8.01 -13.09 3.59
N THR A 410 -7.92 -14.06 2.67
CA THR A 410 -9.03 -14.48 1.79
C THR A 410 -10.04 -15.38 2.49
N GLU A 411 -9.58 -16.29 3.36
CA GLU A 411 -10.40 -17.24 4.10
C GLU A 411 -10.15 -17.13 5.62
N PRO A 412 -10.60 -16.04 6.26
CA PRO A 412 -10.45 -15.86 7.70
C PRO A 412 -11.33 -16.84 8.49
N SER A 413 -10.73 -17.48 9.49
CA SER A 413 -11.38 -18.38 10.44
C SER A 413 -11.59 -17.70 11.79
N PHE A 414 -12.74 -17.94 12.43
CA PHE A 414 -13.14 -17.30 13.69
C PHE A 414 -13.32 -18.35 14.78
N SER A 415 -12.72 -18.11 15.95
CA SER A 415 -12.85 -19.00 17.11
C SER A 415 -13.14 -18.22 18.40
N VAL A 416 -14.23 -18.56 19.08
CA VAL A 416 -14.66 -17.90 20.33
C VAL A 416 -13.99 -18.58 21.52
N ASP A 417 -13.55 -17.80 22.51
CA ASP A 417 -12.99 -18.34 23.76
C ASP A 417 -14.06 -19.11 24.56
N GLN A 418 -13.74 -20.34 24.97
CA GLN A 418 -14.64 -21.19 25.75
C GLN A 418 -15.06 -20.54 27.08
N ARG A 419 -14.20 -19.73 27.69
CA ARG A 419 -14.54 -18.95 28.90
C ARG A 419 -15.58 -17.87 28.59
N SER A 420 -15.48 -17.23 27.44
CA SER A 420 -16.48 -16.26 26.99
C SER A 420 -17.82 -16.95 26.69
N LEU A 421 -17.82 -18.16 26.12
CA LEU A 421 -19.03 -18.97 25.95
C LEU A 421 -19.67 -19.36 27.28
N ALA A 422 -18.87 -19.73 28.29
CA ALA A 422 -19.38 -20.03 29.63
C ALA A 422 -20.03 -18.80 30.30
N LYS A 423 -19.46 -17.60 30.08
CA LYS A 423 -19.98 -16.32 30.59
C LYS A 423 -21.28 -15.87 29.93
N LEU A 424 -21.52 -16.24 28.67
CA LEU A 424 -22.81 -16.04 28.00
C LEU A 424 -23.94 -16.89 28.60
N GLY A 425 -23.64 -17.66 29.65
CA GLY A 425 -24.65 -18.24 30.50
C GLY A 425 -25.23 -19.53 29.91
N ALA A 426 -24.41 -20.40 29.33
CA ALA A 426 -24.84 -21.75 28.96
C ALA A 426 -25.54 -22.48 30.14
N GLY A 427 -25.12 -22.22 31.39
CA GLY A 427 -25.80 -22.72 32.59
C GLY A 427 -27.12 -21.99 32.94
N ALA A 428 -27.24 -20.70 32.63
CA ALA A 428 -28.48 -19.93 32.84
C ALA A 428 -29.53 -20.24 31.75
N LEU A 429 -29.10 -20.49 30.52
CA LEU A 429 -29.91 -20.99 29.40
C LEU A 429 -30.43 -22.40 29.69
N LEU A 430 -29.58 -23.32 30.18
CA LEU A 430 -30.03 -24.63 30.65
C LEU A 430 -30.97 -24.51 31.85
N GLY A 431 -30.67 -23.65 32.82
CA GLY A 431 -31.53 -23.43 33.99
C GLY A 431 -32.92 -22.90 33.62
N ALA A 432 -33.02 -21.96 32.67
CA ALA A 432 -34.28 -21.43 32.17
C ALA A 432 -35.05 -22.45 31.31
N ALA A 433 -34.35 -23.26 30.50
CA ALA A 433 -34.95 -24.34 29.71
C ALA A 433 -35.49 -25.48 30.59
N LEU A 434 -34.79 -25.80 31.68
CA LEU A 434 -35.22 -26.81 32.65
C LEU A 434 -36.35 -26.30 33.54
N ALA A 435 -36.32 -25.02 33.96
CA ALA A 435 -37.40 -24.39 34.73
C ALA A 435 -38.70 -24.21 33.92
N GLY A 436 -38.62 -24.15 32.58
CA GLY A 436 -39.78 -24.12 31.68
C GLY A 436 -40.43 -25.49 31.41
N SER A 437 -39.81 -26.59 31.84
CA SER A 437 -40.37 -27.95 31.64
C SER A 437 -41.26 -28.44 32.79
N SER A 438 -41.41 -27.65 33.85
CA SER A 438 -42.24 -28.00 35.01
C SER A 438 -43.56 -27.24 35.01
N ALA A 439 -44.41 -27.54 34.04
CA ALA A 439 -45.81 -27.16 34.06
C ALA A 439 -46.66 -28.28 33.44
N ASP A 440 -46.78 -29.38 34.18
CA ASP A 440 -48.04 -30.10 34.47
C ASP A 440 -47.73 -31.47 35.09
N GLY A 441 -48.17 -31.69 36.34
CA GLY A 441 -48.19 -33.03 36.96
C GLY A 441 -47.76 -33.06 38.43
N GLN A 442 -48.67 -33.54 39.28
CA GLN A 442 -48.62 -33.73 40.74
C GLN A 442 -47.32 -34.27 41.38
N PRO A 443 -47.11 -34.02 42.69
CA PRO A 443 -45.93 -34.46 43.42
C PRO A 443 -45.98 -35.97 43.73
N ALA A 444 -44.90 -36.67 43.41
CA ALA A 444 -44.61 -37.98 44.00
C ALA A 444 -43.33 -37.83 44.84
N GLU A 445 -43.44 -38.14 46.12
CA GLU A 445 -42.33 -38.27 47.07
C GLU A 445 -41.38 -39.37 46.60
N GLY A 446 -40.08 -39.08 46.56
CA GLY A 446 -39.05 -40.04 46.21
C GLY A 446 -37.66 -39.43 46.35
N GLU A 447 -36.83 -40.06 47.18
CA GLU A 447 -35.51 -39.62 47.64
C GLU A 447 -34.54 -39.15 46.55
N SER A 448 -33.78 -38.13 46.95
CA SER A 448 -32.65 -37.52 46.30
C SER A 448 -31.46 -38.46 46.03
N THR A 449 -30.96 -38.46 44.80
CA THR A 449 -29.53 -38.71 44.50
C THR A 449 -29.11 -37.98 43.22
N PRO A 450 -28.01 -37.21 43.19
CA PRO A 450 -27.55 -36.54 41.97
C PRO A 450 -26.73 -37.51 41.09
N PRO A 451 -26.86 -37.50 39.75
CA PRO A 451 -25.93 -38.21 38.90
C PRO A 451 -24.66 -37.38 38.70
N THR A 452 -23.61 -37.80 39.39
CA THR A 452 -22.22 -37.43 39.14
C THR A 452 -21.73 -38.21 37.92
N ASP A 453 -21.83 -37.68 36.69
CA ASP A 453 -20.87 -38.00 35.62
C ASP A 453 -21.06 -37.17 34.32
N LEU A 454 -20.13 -36.25 34.06
CA LEU A 454 -20.05 -35.39 32.85
C LEU A 454 -19.80 -36.17 31.53
N ARG A 455 -19.39 -37.44 31.62
CA ARG A 455 -19.14 -38.28 30.43
C ARG A 455 -20.42 -38.79 29.78
N SER A 456 -21.45 -39.11 30.58
CA SER A 456 -22.74 -39.62 30.08
C SER A 456 -23.52 -38.58 29.26
N THR A 457 -23.36 -37.30 29.58
CA THR A 457 -24.04 -36.18 28.90
C THR A 457 -23.47 -35.90 27.51
N THR A 458 -22.20 -36.22 27.29
CA THR A 458 -21.52 -36.04 26.00
C THR A 458 -21.98 -37.09 24.99
N ASP A 459 -22.25 -38.32 25.44
CA ASP A 459 -22.77 -39.38 24.58
C ASP A 459 -24.27 -39.18 24.25
N ALA A 460 -25.05 -38.66 25.20
CA ALA A 460 -26.46 -38.27 24.96
C ALA A 460 -26.59 -37.10 23.95
N LEU A 461 -25.62 -36.18 23.93
CA LEU A 461 -25.55 -35.07 22.97
C LEU A 461 -25.15 -35.54 21.56
N LYS A 462 -24.22 -36.49 21.44
CA LYS A 462 -23.86 -37.11 20.15
C LYS A 462 -25.04 -37.88 19.56
N GLN A 463 -25.80 -38.60 20.38
CA GLN A 463 -26.93 -39.40 19.92
C GLN A 463 -28.08 -38.53 19.42
N LYS A 464 -28.42 -37.43 20.10
CA LYS A 464 -29.43 -36.45 19.63
C LYS A 464 -28.98 -35.63 18.41
N ALA A 465 -27.68 -35.35 18.27
CA ALA A 465 -27.13 -34.66 17.10
C ALA A 465 -27.19 -35.55 15.83
N VAL A 466 -26.92 -36.86 15.96
CA VAL A 466 -27.04 -37.82 14.85
C VAL A 466 -28.51 -38.06 14.47
N GLU A 467 -29.42 -38.12 15.45
CA GLU A 467 -30.85 -38.35 15.22
C GLU A 467 -31.52 -37.14 14.53
N SER A 468 -31.07 -35.91 14.82
CA SER A 468 -31.55 -34.69 14.14
C SER A 468 -30.98 -34.48 12.74
N LEU A 469 -29.79 -35.03 12.45
CA LEU A 469 -29.21 -35.09 11.11
C LEU A 469 -29.99 -36.08 10.20
N PHE A 470 -30.37 -37.25 10.70
CA PHE A 470 -31.17 -38.22 9.93
C PHE A 470 -32.61 -37.75 9.67
N LYS A 471 -33.22 -37.03 10.62
CA LYS A 471 -34.58 -36.49 10.47
C LYS A 471 -34.68 -35.32 9.49
N ARG A 472 -33.55 -34.71 9.12
CA ARG A 472 -33.47 -33.62 8.11
C ARG A 472 -33.14 -34.11 6.70
N LEU A 473 -32.63 -35.33 6.54
CA LEU A 473 -32.34 -35.95 5.24
C LEU A 473 -33.50 -36.80 4.68
N GLY A 474 -34.46 -37.23 5.53
CA GLY A 474 -35.62 -38.01 5.11
C GLY A 474 -36.90 -37.19 5.08
N GLY A 475 -37.22 -36.53 3.96
CA GLY A 475 -38.45 -35.75 3.85
C GLY A 475 -38.94 -35.47 2.43
N ARG A 476 -39.35 -36.51 1.70
CA ARG A 476 -40.40 -36.56 0.63
C ARG A 476 -40.38 -37.99 0.10
N GLN A 477 -41.48 -38.74 0.02
CA GLN A 477 -42.63 -38.46 -0.85
C GLN A 477 -43.87 -39.28 -0.39
N LYS A 478 -45.06 -38.73 -0.67
CA LYS A 478 -46.39 -39.26 -0.36
C LYS A 478 -46.96 -39.93 -1.63
N THR A 479 -47.60 -41.11 -1.48
CA THR A 479 -48.68 -41.73 -2.32
C THR A 479 -48.37 -41.95 -3.82
N GLN A 480 -48.75 -43.01 -4.53
CA GLN A 480 -49.68 -44.14 -4.40
C GLN A 480 -49.54 -44.88 -5.75
N ASP A 481 -49.38 -46.21 -5.79
CA ASP A 481 -50.34 -47.17 -6.37
C ASP A 481 -49.70 -48.55 -6.56
N ASP A 482 -50.57 -49.54 -6.51
CA ASP A 482 -50.35 -50.96 -6.30
C ASP A 482 -50.13 -51.75 -7.60
N SER A 483 -49.52 -52.94 -7.47
CA SER A 483 -49.43 -54.07 -8.43
C SER A 483 -48.64 -53.88 -9.74
N ALA A 484 -47.98 -54.86 -10.34
CA ALA A 484 -47.39 -56.17 -10.02
C ALA A 484 -46.79 -56.67 -11.36
N ASP A 485 -45.80 -57.57 -11.29
CA ASP A 485 -45.36 -58.50 -12.36
C ASP A 485 -44.58 -57.89 -13.56
N GLU A 486 -43.57 -58.50 -14.18
CA GLU A 486 -42.67 -59.64 -13.96
C GLU A 486 -41.65 -59.57 -15.14
N GLU A 487 -40.45 -60.15 -14.98
CA GLU A 487 -39.53 -60.56 -16.08
C GLU A 487 -38.92 -59.47 -17.00
N ALA A 488 -37.82 -59.65 -17.72
CA ALA A 488 -36.57 -60.41 -17.72
C ALA A 488 -35.87 -60.00 -19.04
N GLU A 489 -34.52 -60.11 -19.11
CA GLU A 489 -33.71 -59.97 -20.33
C GLU A 489 -33.69 -58.55 -20.97
N GLY A 490 -32.66 -58.06 -21.64
CA GLY A 490 -31.44 -58.63 -22.18
C GLY A 490 -31.07 -57.77 -23.40
N ASP A 491 -29.85 -57.24 -23.37
CA ASP A 491 -28.95 -57.05 -24.51
C ASP A 491 -29.34 -56.17 -25.73
N GLU A 492 -28.26 -55.64 -26.32
CA GLU A 492 -28.10 -55.04 -27.65
C GLU A 492 -28.60 -53.62 -27.96
N GLY A 493 -27.68 -52.86 -28.57
CA GLY A 493 -28.03 -52.08 -29.76
C GLY A 493 -27.54 -50.65 -29.75
N GLY A 494 -26.50 -50.37 -30.54
CA GLY A 494 -25.85 -49.06 -30.63
C GLY A 494 -26.62 -47.99 -31.41
N GLY A 495 -25.99 -46.81 -31.47
CA GLY A 495 -26.43 -45.63 -32.20
C GLY A 495 -25.68 -44.39 -31.75
#